data_AF-A0A3P8B4D3-F1
#
_entry.id   AF-A0A3P8B4D3-F1
#
_cell.length_a   1.000
_cell.length_b   1.000
_cell.length_c   1.000
_cell.angle_alpha   90.00
_cell.angle_beta   90.00
_cell.angle_gamma   90.00
#
_symmetry.space_group_name_H-M   'P 1'
#
loop_
_entity.id
_entity.type
_entity.pdbx_description
1 polymer ?
#
loop_
_entity_poly.entity_id
_entity_poly.type
_entity_poly.pdbx_seq_one_letter_code
_entity_poly.pdbx_strand_id
1 'polypeptide(L)'
;MLLACCWRAHKHVSAILAWAVVKVGVSAFSSLSIVSGNSTGFLSLNGAAFRFSSLCAYLWRSDDSSLPKPGDWLREILDALEGKKDLQNLCSTRRSAGVPHLVTTILATEPPTTFSESLKGAMDSLLDMSSKSVIYRIHSLNVLKAVRSSERYLFKWACRVAINGCSASTWPERNAAAQLAASLRARIFGVSHKTQRDLHVDSKNRQSAYEFFSRFPSLYGYLYEQLNASKDEFSVYPTLIFLTHLFPSTTRNFPLAPFILALLRVLLWCRAEKLRRLTVAALVAIATPKDVLFVLEWIVNADLSNVRQNHVHAVLLLVCSFKLHFFVNNKDCCA
;
A
#
# COMPACT_ATOMS: atom_id res chain seq x y z
N MET A 1 -10.26 30.43 3.22
CA MET A 1 -9.66 30.98 4.45
C MET A 1 -10.34 30.45 5.72
N LEU A 2 -11.68 30.52 5.83
CA LEU A 2 -12.44 30.07 7.01
C LEU A 2 -12.15 28.63 7.45
N LEU A 3 -12.16 27.66 6.51
CA LEU A 3 -11.85 26.25 6.78
C LEU A 3 -10.44 26.02 7.37
N ALA A 4 -9.45 26.79 6.92
CA ALA A 4 -8.08 26.70 7.43
C ALA A 4 -7.97 27.28 8.85
N CYS A 5 -8.73 28.35 9.14
CA CYS A 5 -8.82 28.92 10.48
C CYS A 5 -9.56 27.99 11.45
N CYS A 6 -10.68 27.39 11.04
CA CYS A 6 -11.41 26.39 11.83
C CYS A 6 -10.53 25.15 12.10
N TRP A 7 -9.78 24.68 11.11
CA TRP A 7 -8.82 23.58 11.27
C TRP A 7 -7.72 23.91 12.30
N ARG A 8 -7.13 25.11 12.23
CA ARG A 8 -6.14 25.57 13.20
C ARG A 8 -6.73 25.71 14.61
N ALA A 9 -7.90 26.34 14.76
CA ALA A 9 -8.57 26.50 16.04
C ALA A 9 -8.86 25.15 16.73
N HIS A 10 -9.40 24.20 15.97
CA HIS A 10 -9.71 22.86 16.45
C HIS A 10 -8.44 22.07 16.87
N LYS A 11 -7.32 22.29 16.17
CA LYS A 11 -5.99 21.79 16.56
C LYS A 11 -5.50 22.38 17.89
N HIS A 12 -5.69 23.69 18.11
CA HIS A 12 -5.26 24.35 19.35
C HIS A 12 -6.11 23.95 20.55
N VAL A 13 -7.45 23.92 20.41
CA VAL A 13 -8.37 23.49 21.48
C VAL A 13 -8.07 22.05 21.93
N SER A 14 -7.86 21.16 20.97
CA SER A 14 -7.52 19.76 21.25
C SER A 14 -6.14 19.60 21.87
N ALA A 15 -5.20 20.48 21.54
CA ALA A 15 -3.88 20.50 22.16
C ALA A 15 -3.93 20.95 23.62
N ILE A 16 -4.81 21.90 23.97
CA ILE A 16 -5.03 22.35 25.34
C ILE A 16 -5.68 21.23 26.16
N LEU A 17 -6.72 20.59 25.63
CA LEU A 17 -7.41 19.48 26.29
C LEU A 17 -6.47 18.31 26.60
N ALA A 18 -5.69 17.87 25.62
CA ALA A 18 -4.73 16.78 25.85
C ALA A 18 -3.59 17.17 26.81
N TRP A 19 -3.13 18.43 26.80
CA TRP A 19 -2.16 18.90 27.80
C TRP A 19 -2.75 18.86 29.21
N ALA A 20 -3.99 19.33 29.35
CA ALA A 20 -4.66 19.39 30.63
C ALA A 20 -4.88 17.98 31.21
N VAL A 21 -5.29 17.02 30.38
CA VAL A 21 -5.43 15.61 30.79
C VAL A 21 -4.10 15.02 31.26
N VAL A 22 -2.99 15.26 30.55
CA VAL A 22 -1.66 14.73 30.92
C VAL A 22 -1.08 15.39 32.17
N LYS A 23 -1.35 16.69 32.39
CA LYS A 23 -0.73 17.46 33.49
C LYS A 23 -1.55 17.56 34.76
N VAL A 24 -2.87 17.54 34.65
CA VAL A 24 -3.80 17.71 35.78
C VAL A 24 -4.39 16.37 36.23
N GLY A 25 -4.24 15.31 35.43
CA GLY A 25 -4.85 14.00 35.68
C GLY A 25 -6.29 13.95 35.16
N VAL A 26 -6.72 12.75 34.74
CA VAL A 26 -8.04 12.56 34.10
C VAL A 26 -9.21 12.80 35.07
N SER A 27 -8.98 12.64 36.38
CA SER A 27 -9.99 12.82 37.44
C SER A 27 -10.59 14.24 37.49
N ALA A 28 -9.86 15.26 37.03
CA ALA A 28 -10.37 16.63 36.91
C ALA A 28 -11.28 16.86 35.68
N PHE A 29 -11.30 15.92 34.74
CA PHE A 29 -11.98 16.02 33.44
C PHE A 29 -13.10 14.99 33.24
N SER A 30 -13.52 14.31 34.31
CA SER A 30 -14.63 13.34 34.31
C SER A 30 -15.97 13.91 33.80
N SER A 31 -16.12 15.24 33.79
CA SER A 31 -17.28 15.96 33.25
C SER A 31 -17.18 16.32 31.76
N LEU A 32 -16.00 16.23 31.13
CA LEU A 32 -15.87 16.41 29.68
C LEU A 32 -16.11 15.07 28.98
N SER A 33 -17.07 15.06 28.05
CA SER A 33 -17.45 13.94 27.17
C SER A 33 -16.32 13.39 26.27
N ILE A 34 -15.08 13.82 26.51
CA ILE A 34 -13.84 13.32 25.92
C ILE A 34 -13.47 11.95 26.51
N VAL A 35 -13.82 11.70 27.77
CA VAL A 35 -13.50 10.44 28.48
C VAL A 35 -14.57 9.37 28.25
N SER A 36 -15.80 9.75 27.89
CA SER A 36 -16.96 8.84 27.86
C SER A 36 -17.09 7.98 26.59
N GLY A 37 -16.03 7.80 25.79
CA GLY A 37 -16.07 6.99 24.56
C GLY A 37 -17.05 7.49 23.48
N ASN A 38 -17.70 8.65 23.68
CA ASN A 38 -18.60 9.20 22.68
C ASN A 38 -17.77 9.66 21.49
N SER A 39 -18.17 9.24 20.30
CA SER A 39 -17.51 9.51 19.01
C SER A 39 -17.15 10.99 18.81
N THR A 40 -17.84 11.91 19.48
CA THR A 40 -17.59 13.37 19.51
C THR A 40 -16.31 13.81 20.22
N GLY A 41 -15.81 13.08 21.22
CA GLY A 41 -14.57 13.40 21.95
C GLY A 41 -13.30 13.12 21.11
N PHE A 42 -13.25 11.95 20.48
CA PHE A 42 -12.21 11.57 19.51
C PHE A 42 -12.12 12.55 18.34
N LEU A 43 -13.28 13.08 17.94
CA LEU A 43 -13.41 13.94 16.79
C LEU A 43 -12.62 15.23 16.94
N SER A 44 -12.49 15.79 18.15
CA SER A 44 -11.71 17.01 18.41
C SER A 44 -10.21 16.79 18.18
N LEU A 45 -9.65 15.68 18.66
CA LEU A 45 -8.22 15.43 18.74
C LEU A 45 -7.50 15.21 17.40
N ASN A 46 -8.23 14.99 16.30
CA ASN A 46 -7.68 14.80 14.94
C ASN A 46 -6.77 15.95 14.46
N GLY A 47 -6.94 17.16 14.99
CA GLY A 47 -6.07 18.30 14.65
C GLY A 47 -4.72 18.31 15.40
N ALA A 48 -4.60 17.58 16.51
CA ALA A 48 -3.51 17.67 17.47
C ALA A 48 -2.69 16.37 17.57
N ALA A 49 -2.23 15.85 16.42
CA ALA A 49 -1.50 14.58 16.28
C ALA A 49 -0.46 14.28 17.37
N PHE A 50 0.40 15.26 17.69
CA PHE A 50 1.43 15.12 18.72
C PHE A 50 0.85 14.87 20.12
N ARG A 51 -0.30 15.47 20.44
CA ARG A 51 -0.91 15.42 21.78
C ARG A 51 -1.83 14.22 21.95
N PHE A 52 -2.51 13.75 20.89
CA PHE A 52 -3.22 12.48 20.92
C PHE A 52 -2.25 11.31 21.17
N SER A 53 -1.07 11.36 20.55
CA SER A 53 0.00 10.40 20.83
C SER A 53 0.44 10.43 22.31
N SER A 54 0.60 11.61 22.91
CA SER A 54 0.92 11.72 24.35
C SER A 54 -0.19 11.15 25.25
N LEU A 55 -1.46 11.36 24.89
CA LEU A 55 -2.61 10.82 25.61
C LEU A 55 -2.65 9.29 25.53
N CYS A 56 -2.52 8.72 24.33
CA CYS A 56 -2.47 7.26 24.17
C CYS A 56 -1.29 6.67 24.96
N ALA A 57 -0.09 7.26 24.87
CA ALA A 57 1.07 6.81 25.62
C ALA A 57 0.88 6.86 27.14
N TYR A 58 0.15 7.86 27.65
CA TYR A 58 -0.23 7.93 29.06
C TYR A 58 -1.23 6.83 29.44
N LEU A 59 -2.32 6.69 28.67
CA LEU A 59 -3.39 5.73 28.96
C LEU A 59 -2.94 4.27 28.86
N TRP A 60 -1.99 3.97 27.96
CA TRP A 60 -1.36 2.66 27.88
C TRP A 60 -0.66 2.24 29.18
N ARG A 61 -0.11 3.21 29.92
CA ARG A 61 0.67 2.98 31.15
C ARG A 61 -0.13 3.17 32.44
N SER A 62 -1.35 3.68 32.33
CA SER A 62 -2.17 3.94 33.51
C SER A 62 -2.76 2.63 34.02
N ASP A 63 -2.59 2.33 35.31
CA ASP A 63 -3.21 1.15 35.95
C ASP A 63 -4.62 1.42 36.48
N ASP A 64 -5.13 2.65 36.30
CA ASP A 64 -6.47 3.04 36.72
C ASP A 64 -7.52 2.36 35.83
N SER A 65 -8.33 1.48 36.43
CA SER A 65 -9.38 0.72 35.75
C SER A 65 -10.58 1.58 35.33
N SER A 66 -10.72 2.79 35.88
CA SER A 66 -11.76 3.74 35.49
C SER A 66 -11.45 4.45 34.16
N LEU A 67 -10.20 4.37 33.70
CA LEU A 67 -9.75 5.02 32.48
C LEU A 67 -9.82 4.07 31.29
N PRO A 68 -10.27 4.57 30.12
CA PRO A 68 -10.33 3.75 28.92
C PRO A 68 -8.93 3.40 28.42
N LYS A 69 -8.77 2.19 27.88
CA LYS A 69 -7.52 1.78 27.23
C LYS A 69 -7.54 2.16 25.75
N PRO A 70 -6.41 2.60 25.17
CA PRO A 70 -6.37 2.90 23.74
C PRO A 70 -6.69 1.68 22.85
N GLY A 71 -6.43 0.46 23.33
CA GLY A 71 -6.85 -0.78 22.65
C GLY A 71 -8.37 -0.93 22.55
N ASP A 72 -9.14 -0.43 23.52
CA ASP A 72 -10.60 -0.44 23.48
C ASP A 72 -11.09 0.50 22.38
N TRP A 73 -10.51 1.69 22.33
CA TRP A 73 -10.81 2.68 21.29
C TRP A 73 -10.50 2.16 19.89
N LEU A 74 -9.41 1.42 19.74
CA LEU A 74 -9.08 0.77 18.47
C LEU A 74 -10.16 -0.23 18.05
N ARG A 75 -10.62 -1.08 18.98
CA ARG A 75 -11.71 -2.03 18.72
C ARG A 75 -12.99 -1.32 18.33
N GLU A 76 -13.36 -0.26 19.05
CA GLU A 76 -14.53 0.55 18.74
C GLU A 76 -14.45 1.20 17.35
N ILE A 77 -13.28 1.72 16.97
CA ILE A 77 -13.05 2.27 15.64
C ILE A 77 -13.22 1.18 14.57
N LEU A 78 -12.67 -0.02 14.78
CA LEU A 78 -12.78 -1.13 13.82
C LEU A 78 -14.23 -1.64 13.70
N ASP A 79 -14.95 -1.80 14.82
CA ASP A 79 -16.36 -2.17 14.83
C ASP A 79 -17.24 -1.12 14.14
N ALA A 80 -16.92 0.16 14.34
CA ALA A 80 -17.58 1.26 13.68
C ALA A 80 -17.34 1.19 12.16
N LEU A 81 -16.10 0.93 11.70
CA LEU A 81 -15.84 0.72 10.28
C LEU A 81 -16.73 -0.39 9.68
N GLU A 82 -16.92 -1.49 10.41
CA GLU A 82 -17.76 -2.63 9.99
C GLU A 82 -19.26 -2.30 9.94
N GLY A 83 -19.68 -1.14 10.43
CA GLY A 83 -21.09 -0.74 10.50
C GLY A 83 -21.85 -1.38 11.66
N LYS A 84 -21.14 -1.98 12.64
CA LYS A 84 -21.74 -2.58 13.85
C LYS A 84 -22.20 -1.55 14.88
N LYS A 85 -21.80 -0.28 14.73
CA LYS A 85 -22.22 0.87 15.55
C LYS A 85 -22.60 2.03 14.64
N ASP A 86 -23.60 2.83 15.04
CA ASP A 86 -24.13 3.95 14.24
C ASP A 86 -23.06 4.98 13.89
N LEU A 87 -22.71 5.03 12.60
CA LEU A 87 -21.70 5.92 12.04
C LEU A 87 -22.23 7.31 11.65
N GLN A 88 -23.50 7.59 11.93
CA GLN A 88 -24.20 8.79 11.45
C GLN A 88 -23.52 10.10 11.88
N ASN A 89 -22.69 10.09 12.92
CA ASN A 89 -21.99 11.27 13.43
C ASN A 89 -20.59 11.54 12.86
N LEU A 90 -20.05 10.71 11.96
CA LEU A 90 -18.73 10.93 11.36
C LEU A 90 -18.86 11.52 9.95
N CYS A 91 -18.77 12.85 9.78
CA CYS A 91 -18.83 13.47 8.44
C CYS A 91 -17.80 12.87 7.44
N SER A 92 -18.14 12.82 6.15
CA SER A 92 -17.34 12.20 5.08
C SER A 92 -15.86 12.62 5.03
N THR A 93 -15.53 13.90 5.27
CA THR A 93 -14.14 14.39 5.31
C THR A 93 -13.38 13.93 6.57
N ARG A 94 -14.08 13.68 7.68
CA ARG A 94 -13.49 13.19 8.94
C ARG A 94 -13.21 11.68 8.91
N ARG A 95 -14.01 10.91 8.15
CA ARG A 95 -13.82 9.47 7.93
C ARG A 95 -12.59 9.12 7.09
N SER A 96 -12.24 9.94 6.09
CA SER A 96 -11.16 9.61 5.15
C SER A 96 -9.76 10.02 5.63
N ALA A 97 -9.62 11.07 6.43
CA ALA A 97 -8.32 11.56 6.92
C ALA A 97 -8.09 11.30 8.43
N GLY A 98 -9.15 11.33 9.25
CA GLY A 98 -9.04 11.21 10.71
C GLY A 98 -8.86 9.77 11.19
N VAL A 99 -9.67 8.83 10.67
CA VAL A 99 -9.60 7.41 11.09
C VAL A 99 -8.21 6.79 10.89
N PRO A 100 -7.56 6.93 9.71
CA PRO A 100 -6.19 6.44 9.56
C PRO A 100 -5.22 7.02 10.58
N HIS A 101 -5.37 8.29 10.94
CA HIS A 101 -4.52 8.95 11.94
C HIS A 101 -4.77 8.44 13.36
N LEU A 102 -6.02 8.24 13.76
CA LEU A 102 -6.37 7.71 15.07
C LEU A 102 -5.81 6.30 15.25
N VAL A 103 -6.09 5.40 14.29
CA VAL A 103 -5.60 4.03 14.31
C VAL A 103 -4.07 4.01 14.35
N THR A 104 -3.41 4.76 13.47
CA THR A 104 -1.93 4.78 13.44
C THR A 104 -1.32 5.34 14.72
N THR A 105 -1.94 6.32 15.35
CA THR A 105 -1.42 6.91 16.60
C THR A 105 -1.58 5.95 17.77
N ILE A 106 -2.72 5.27 17.88
CA ILE A 106 -2.93 4.23 18.89
C ILE A 106 -1.88 3.12 18.72
N LEU A 107 -1.74 2.59 17.50
CA LEU A 107 -0.79 1.52 17.19
C LEU A 107 0.68 1.96 17.39
N ALA A 108 1.03 3.19 17.05
CA ALA A 108 2.40 3.70 17.22
C ALA A 108 2.78 3.97 18.68
N THR A 109 1.80 4.04 19.58
CA THR A 109 2.03 4.28 21.01
C THR A 109 1.83 3.03 21.86
N GLU A 110 1.46 1.91 21.23
CA GLU A 110 1.35 0.60 21.88
C GLU A 110 2.68 0.24 22.56
N PRO A 111 2.68 -0.09 23.87
CA PRO A 111 3.90 -0.41 24.59
C PRO A 111 4.44 -1.79 24.16
N PRO A 112 5.76 -2.02 24.13
CA PRO A 112 6.33 -3.32 23.74
C PRO A 112 5.86 -4.49 24.62
N THR A 113 5.43 -4.22 25.86
CA THR A 113 4.94 -5.20 26.83
C THR A 113 3.63 -5.88 26.42
N THR A 114 2.86 -5.30 25.48
CA THR A 114 1.63 -5.93 24.95
C THR A 114 1.90 -6.86 23.77
N PHE A 115 3.17 -7.08 23.40
CA PHE A 115 3.56 -7.97 22.31
C PHE A 115 2.81 -7.73 20.98
N SER A 116 2.52 -6.46 20.69
CA SER A 116 1.79 -6.01 19.49
C SER A 116 0.38 -6.60 19.35
N GLU A 117 -0.31 -6.94 20.44
CA GLU A 117 -1.66 -7.51 20.41
C GLU A 117 -2.65 -6.60 19.67
N SER A 118 -2.61 -5.29 19.93
CA SER A 118 -3.51 -4.33 19.28
C SER A 118 -3.19 -4.18 17.79
N LEU A 119 -1.91 -4.16 17.43
CA LEU A 119 -1.48 -4.19 16.03
C LEU A 119 -1.93 -5.47 15.31
N LYS A 120 -1.77 -6.64 15.92
CA LYS A 120 -2.20 -7.93 15.33
C LYS A 120 -3.71 -7.94 15.12
N GLY A 121 -4.49 -7.63 16.15
CA GLY A 121 -5.96 -7.59 16.05
C GLY A 121 -6.46 -6.59 15.02
N ALA A 122 -5.85 -5.40 14.94
CA ALA A 122 -6.18 -4.43 13.90
C ALA A 122 -5.83 -4.95 12.50
N MET A 123 -4.69 -5.61 12.34
CA MET A 123 -4.29 -6.13 11.04
C MET A 123 -5.17 -7.27 10.58
N ASP A 124 -5.55 -8.19 11.47
CA ASP A 124 -6.47 -9.28 11.15
C ASP A 124 -7.83 -8.73 10.67
N SER A 125 -8.37 -7.74 11.38
CA SER A 125 -9.61 -7.05 10.97
C SER A 125 -9.47 -6.29 9.66
N LEU A 126 -8.41 -5.48 9.50
CA LEU A 126 -8.22 -4.62 8.33
C LEU A 126 -7.85 -5.39 7.06
N LEU A 127 -7.25 -6.58 7.18
CA LEU A 127 -6.86 -7.44 6.05
C LEU A 127 -8.00 -8.37 5.62
N ASP A 128 -8.95 -8.70 6.49
CA ASP A 128 -10.16 -9.42 6.13
C ASP A 128 -11.16 -8.52 5.38
N MET A 129 -11.01 -8.51 4.06
CA MET A 129 -11.89 -7.77 3.16
C MET A 129 -13.06 -8.62 2.64
N SER A 130 -13.05 -9.92 2.92
CA SER A 130 -14.04 -10.86 2.37
C SER A 130 -15.41 -10.57 2.96
N SER A 131 -16.46 -10.57 2.12
CA SER A 131 -17.85 -10.26 2.53
C SER A 131 -18.12 -8.87 3.15
N LYS A 132 -17.11 -7.99 3.25
CA LYS A 132 -17.27 -6.64 3.81
C LYS A 132 -17.85 -5.66 2.80
N SER A 133 -18.51 -4.62 3.30
CA SER A 133 -19.07 -3.54 2.49
C SER A 133 -17.98 -2.76 1.75
N VAL A 134 -18.34 -2.16 0.60
CA VAL A 134 -17.40 -1.30 -0.17
C VAL A 134 -16.84 -0.17 0.69
N ILE A 135 -17.67 0.41 1.56
CA ILE A 135 -17.27 1.49 2.49
C ILE A 135 -16.19 1.00 3.46
N TYR A 136 -16.41 -0.16 4.09
CA TYR A 136 -15.41 -0.78 4.96
C TYR A 136 -14.08 -0.98 4.24
N ARG A 137 -14.10 -1.63 3.07
CA ARG A 137 -12.89 -1.93 2.31
C ARG A 137 -12.11 -0.67 1.96
N ILE A 138 -12.79 0.39 1.52
CA ILE A 138 -12.15 1.70 1.25
C ILE A 138 -11.49 2.28 2.50
N HIS A 139 -12.16 2.24 3.66
CA HIS A 139 -11.57 2.73 4.91
C HIS A 139 -10.38 1.89 5.34
N SER A 140 -10.50 0.56 5.31
CA SER A 140 -9.43 -0.36 5.68
C SER A 140 -8.19 -0.18 4.79
N LEU A 141 -8.37 -0.02 3.47
CA LEU A 141 -7.29 0.32 2.53
C LEU A 141 -6.59 1.65 2.91
N ASN A 142 -7.36 2.67 3.28
CA ASN A 142 -6.80 3.96 3.69
C ASN A 142 -6.08 3.91 5.04
N VAL A 143 -6.56 3.09 5.98
CA VAL A 143 -5.90 2.84 7.27
C VAL A 143 -4.58 2.08 7.04
N LEU A 144 -4.60 0.97 6.31
CA LEU A 144 -3.40 0.18 5.95
C LEU A 144 -2.34 1.05 5.24
N LYS A 145 -2.78 1.98 4.38
CA LYS A 145 -1.91 2.95 3.72
C LYS A 145 -1.23 3.90 4.71
N ALA A 146 -1.83 4.17 5.87
CA ALA A 146 -1.23 5.03 6.89
C ALA A 146 -0.39 4.25 7.90
N VAL A 147 -0.68 2.96 8.16
CA VAL A 147 0.06 2.14 9.12
C VAL A 147 1.54 2.01 8.75
N ARG A 148 2.40 2.51 9.64
CA ARG A 148 3.85 2.36 9.57
C ARG A 148 4.28 1.34 10.62
N SER A 149 4.23 0.06 10.27
CA SER A 149 4.67 -1.01 11.17
C SER A 149 6.07 -1.48 10.83
N SER A 150 6.86 -1.77 11.87
CA SER A 150 8.13 -2.51 11.78
C SER A 150 7.89 -4.00 11.54
N GLU A 151 6.66 -4.50 11.75
CA GLU A 151 6.25 -5.88 11.51
C GLU A 151 6.06 -6.13 10.01
N ARG A 152 7.22 -6.27 9.35
CA ARG A 152 7.32 -6.47 7.91
C ARG A 152 6.53 -7.68 7.42
N TYR A 153 6.31 -8.70 8.26
CA TYR A 153 5.56 -9.91 7.87
C TYR A 153 4.12 -9.63 7.42
N LEU A 154 3.52 -8.52 7.86
CA LEU A 154 2.17 -8.09 7.50
C LEU A 154 2.10 -7.52 6.08
N PHE A 155 3.22 -7.04 5.54
CA PHE A 155 3.24 -6.39 4.22
C PHE A 155 2.85 -7.35 3.10
N LYS A 156 3.12 -8.66 3.24
CA LYS A 156 2.69 -9.64 2.23
C LYS A 156 1.17 -9.66 2.06
N TRP A 157 0.42 -9.59 3.17
CA TRP A 157 -1.03 -9.58 3.15
C TRP A 157 -1.58 -8.25 2.65
N ALA A 158 -0.98 -7.15 3.09
CA ALA A 158 -1.33 -5.82 2.60
C ALA A 158 -1.09 -5.69 1.08
N CYS A 159 -0.02 -6.27 0.53
CA CYS A 159 0.23 -6.32 -0.91
C CYS A 159 -0.88 -7.08 -1.64
N ARG A 160 -1.29 -8.26 -1.14
CA ARG A 160 -2.39 -9.05 -1.73
C ARG A 160 -3.70 -8.28 -1.73
N VAL A 161 -4.05 -7.66 -0.60
CA VAL A 161 -5.24 -6.81 -0.47
C VAL A 161 -5.20 -5.64 -1.45
N ALA A 162 -4.05 -4.96 -1.57
CA ALA A 162 -3.88 -3.85 -2.50
C ALA A 162 -4.01 -4.30 -3.96
N ILE A 163 -3.43 -5.44 -4.32
CA ILE A 163 -3.50 -5.99 -5.69
C ILE A 163 -4.94 -6.36 -6.03
N ASN A 164 -5.60 -7.15 -5.17
CA ASN A 164 -7.01 -7.52 -5.36
C ASN A 164 -7.94 -6.29 -5.44
N GLY A 165 -7.70 -5.28 -4.59
CA GLY A 165 -8.52 -4.06 -4.57
C GLY A 165 -8.39 -3.19 -5.82
N CYS A 166 -7.30 -3.31 -6.58
CA CYS A 166 -7.17 -2.61 -7.87
C CYS A 166 -8.14 -3.14 -8.93
N SER A 167 -8.68 -4.34 -8.75
CA SER A 167 -9.70 -4.98 -9.61
C SER A 167 -11.12 -4.76 -9.11
N ALA A 168 -11.33 -3.92 -8.09
CA ALA A 168 -12.65 -3.69 -7.51
C ALA A 168 -13.63 -3.08 -8.53
N SER A 169 -14.93 -3.34 -8.35
CA SER A 169 -15.98 -2.83 -9.24
C SER A 169 -16.12 -1.31 -9.19
N THR A 170 -15.82 -0.68 -8.05
CA THR A 170 -15.98 0.76 -7.84
C THR A 170 -14.66 1.53 -7.96
N TRP A 171 -14.71 2.71 -8.59
CA TRP A 171 -13.52 3.57 -8.73
C TRP A 171 -12.89 4.00 -7.38
N PRO A 172 -13.68 4.39 -6.35
CA PRO A 172 -13.09 4.80 -5.07
C PRO A 172 -12.27 3.70 -4.39
N GLU A 173 -12.71 2.45 -4.49
CA GLU A 173 -11.99 1.30 -3.96
C GLU A 173 -10.70 1.03 -4.73
N ARG A 174 -10.75 1.04 -6.07
CA ARG A 174 -9.55 0.91 -6.93
C ARG A 174 -8.52 1.99 -6.61
N ASN A 175 -8.96 3.24 -6.43
CA ASN A 175 -8.07 4.34 -6.07
C ASN A 175 -7.44 4.15 -4.68
N ALA A 176 -8.22 3.77 -3.67
CA ALA A 176 -7.68 3.49 -2.33
C ALA A 176 -6.66 2.34 -2.36
N ALA A 177 -6.93 1.29 -3.13
CA ALA A 177 -6.03 0.16 -3.31
C ALA A 177 -4.73 0.54 -4.04
N ALA A 178 -4.83 1.34 -5.11
CA ALA A 178 -3.66 1.86 -5.81
C ALA A 178 -2.77 2.74 -4.92
N GLN A 179 -3.37 3.56 -4.05
CA GLN A 179 -2.63 4.36 -3.08
C GLN A 179 -1.94 3.49 -2.01
N LEU A 180 -2.61 2.42 -1.54
CA LEU A 180 -1.98 1.44 -0.66
C LEU A 180 -0.79 0.75 -1.35
N ALA A 181 -0.96 0.30 -2.60
CA ALA A 181 0.10 -0.33 -3.38
C ALA A 181 1.31 0.62 -3.55
N ALA A 182 1.07 1.88 -3.89
CA ALA A 182 2.12 2.90 -4.02
C ALA A 182 2.87 3.14 -2.69
N SER A 183 2.14 3.16 -1.57
CA SER A 183 2.74 3.29 -0.24
C SER A 183 3.55 2.05 0.15
N LEU A 184 3.05 0.84 -0.13
CA LEU A 184 3.77 -0.42 0.14
C LEU A 184 5.04 -0.52 -0.69
N ARG A 185 4.98 -0.19 -1.98
CA ARG A 185 6.15 -0.10 -2.87
C ARG A 185 7.23 0.80 -2.26
N ALA A 186 6.86 2.01 -1.83
CA ALA A 186 7.82 2.96 -1.24
C ALA A 186 8.41 2.47 0.10
N ARG A 187 7.69 1.65 0.87
CA ARG A 187 8.19 1.06 2.12
C ARG A 187 9.09 -0.15 1.91
N ILE A 188 8.82 -0.92 0.86
CA ILE A 188 9.56 -2.13 0.55
C ILE A 188 10.87 -1.78 -0.17
N PHE A 189 10.77 -0.95 -1.20
CA PHE A 189 11.89 -0.61 -2.09
C PHE A 189 12.46 0.79 -1.84
N GLY A 190 11.98 1.50 -0.81
CA GLY A 190 12.42 2.87 -0.51
C GLY A 190 11.72 3.95 -1.36
N VAL A 191 11.93 5.20 -0.96
CA VAL A 191 11.36 6.38 -1.61
C VAL A 191 12.27 6.82 -2.76
N SER A 192 11.69 7.15 -3.91
CA SER A 192 12.47 7.79 -4.99
C SER A 192 12.66 9.27 -4.65
N HIS A 193 13.91 9.71 -4.66
CA HIS A 193 14.28 11.13 -4.46
C HIS A 193 14.46 11.89 -5.78
N LYS A 194 14.38 11.19 -6.92
CA LYS A 194 14.45 11.79 -8.24
C LYS A 194 13.06 11.81 -8.87
N THR A 195 12.74 12.89 -9.57
CA THR A 195 11.54 12.95 -10.41
C THR A 195 11.69 11.89 -11.50
N GLN A 196 10.88 10.83 -11.41
CA GLN A 196 10.89 9.76 -12.39
C GLN A 196 10.23 10.29 -13.68
N ARG A 197 11.04 10.52 -14.72
CA ARG A 197 10.56 11.02 -16.02
C ARG A 197 10.10 9.88 -16.94
N ASP A 198 10.54 8.66 -16.66
CA ASP A 198 10.22 7.45 -17.41
C ASP A 198 9.78 6.33 -16.45
N LEU A 199 9.61 5.12 -16.98
CA LEU A 199 9.25 3.93 -16.21
C LEU A 199 10.47 3.17 -15.68
N HIS A 200 11.68 3.71 -15.85
CA HIS A 200 12.90 3.10 -15.34
C HIS A 200 13.08 3.44 -13.86
N VAL A 201 13.17 2.40 -13.03
CA VAL A 201 13.33 2.55 -11.58
C VAL A 201 14.81 2.71 -11.24
N ASP A 202 15.14 3.69 -10.39
CA ASP A 202 16.52 3.90 -9.89
C ASP A 202 17.03 2.62 -9.21
N SER A 203 18.30 2.25 -9.45
CA SER A 203 18.88 1.03 -8.88
C SER A 203 18.83 0.98 -7.35
N LYS A 204 18.87 2.15 -6.68
CA LYS A 204 18.72 2.25 -5.21
C LYS A 204 17.33 1.89 -4.71
N ASN A 205 16.34 1.93 -5.60
CA ASN A 205 14.96 1.58 -5.32
C ASN A 205 14.56 0.24 -5.94
N ARG A 206 15.54 -0.64 -6.17
CA ARG A 206 15.34 -1.99 -6.68
C ARG A 206 15.95 -3.02 -5.74
N GLN A 207 15.41 -4.22 -5.76
CA GLN A 207 15.91 -5.36 -4.98
C GLN A 207 15.98 -6.60 -5.85
N SER A 208 16.86 -7.54 -5.50
CA SER A 208 16.92 -8.80 -6.21
C SER A 208 15.65 -9.61 -5.95
N ALA A 209 15.25 -10.46 -6.91
CA ALA A 209 14.14 -11.38 -6.75
C ALA A 209 14.29 -12.21 -5.46
N TYR A 210 15.50 -12.72 -5.22
CA TYR A 210 15.84 -13.48 -4.03
C TYR A 210 15.61 -12.69 -2.74
N GLU A 211 16.09 -11.45 -2.64
CA GLU A 211 15.92 -10.62 -1.43
C GLU A 211 14.43 -10.34 -1.16
N PHE A 212 13.68 -9.96 -2.19
CA PHE A 212 12.26 -9.63 -2.06
C PHE A 212 11.43 -10.87 -1.69
N PHE A 213 11.57 -11.96 -2.43
CA PHE A 213 10.76 -13.16 -2.21
C PHE A 213 11.23 -14.00 -1.03
N SER A 214 12.49 -13.97 -0.62
CA SER A 214 12.88 -14.61 0.66
C SER A 214 12.20 -13.94 1.85
N ARG A 215 12.00 -12.61 1.78
CA ARG A 215 11.24 -11.86 2.80
C ARG A 215 9.73 -12.05 2.67
N PHE A 216 9.21 -12.26 1.46
CA PHE A 216 7.78 -12.45 1.18
C PHE A 216 7.50 -13.67 0.29
N PRO A 217 7.75 -14.92 0.73
CA PRO A 217 7.74 -16.09 -0.17
C PRO A 217 6.41 -16.33 -0.86
N SER A 218 5.30 -16.11 -0.14
CA SER A 218 3.95 -16.31 -0.65
C SER A 218 3.55 -15.30 -1.75
N LEU A 219 4.32 -14.22 -1.95
CA LEU A 219 4.08 -13.28 -3.05
C LEU A 219 4.58 -13.80 -4.40
N TYR A 220 5.55 -14.72 -4.44
CA TYR A 220 6.09 -15.22 -5.70
C TYR A 220 5.01 -15.90 -6.56
N GLY A 221 4.38 -16.95 -6.01
CA GLY A 221 3.29 -17.65 -6.70
C GLY A 221 2.09 -16.73 -6.95
N TYR A 222 1.75 -15.91 -5.96
CA TYR A 222 0.62 -14.99 -6.06
C TYR A 222 0.78 -13.96 -7.19
N LEU A 223 1.93 -13.29 -7.32
CA LEU A 223 2.14 -12.33 -8.42
C LEU A 223 2.09 -13.02 -9.79
N TYR A 224 2.63 -14.24 -9.88
CA TYR A 224 2.57 -15.03 -11.10
C TYR A 224 1.12 -15.41 -11.46
N GLU A 225 0.33 -15.86 -10.49
CA GLU A 225 -1.09 -16.14 -10.66
C GLU A 225 -1.86 -14.90 -11.09
N GLN A 226 -1.60 -13.73 -10.48
CA GLN A 226 -2.26 -12.48 -10.86
C GLN A 226 -2.01 -12.13 -12.33
N LEU A 227 -0.80 -12.30 -12.86
CA LEU A 227 -0.52 -12.08 -14.28
C LEU A 227 -1.30 -13.03 -15.20
N ASN A 228 -1.48 -14.29 -14.79
CA ASN A 228 -2.17 -15.29 -15.61
C ASN A 228 -3.71 -15.22 -15.49
N ALA A 229 -4.22 -14.80 -14.33
CA ALA A 229 -5.64 -14.70 -14.03
C ALA A 229 -6.24 -13.30 -14.28
N SER A 230 -5.41 -12.37 -14.77
CA SER A 230 -5.81 -10.98 -15.05
C SER A 230 -7.03 -10.92 -15.98
N LYS A 231 -8.12 -10.33 -15.49
CA LYS A 231 -9.37 -10.17 -16.25
C LYS A 231 -9.50 -8.79 -16.89
N ASP A 232 -8.86 -7.79 -16.29
CA ASP A 232 -8.95 -6.39 -16.68
C ASP A 232 -7.62 -5.65 -16.45
N GLU A 233 -7.45 -4.52 -17.12
CA GLU A 233 -6.20 -3.76 -17.15
C GLU A 233 -5.80 -3.17 -15.78
N PHE A 234 -6.78 -2.91 -14.90
CA PHE A 234 -6.51 -2.38 -13.56
C PHE A 234 -5.95 -3.45 -12.63
N SER A 235 -6.39 -4.71 -12.80
CA SER A 235 -5.92 -5.84 -11.99
C SER A 235 -4.42 -6.10 -12.14
N VAL A 236 -3.87 -5.88 -13.34
CA VAL A 236 -2.46 -6.20 -13.65
C VAL A 236 -1.51 -5.11 -13.16
N TYR A 237 -1.98 -3.86 -13.18
CA TYR A 237 -1.18 -2.67 -12.88
C TYR A 237 -0.32 -2.78 -11.60
N PRO A 238 -0.86 -3.13 -10.43
CA PRO A 238 -0.04 -3.19 -9.21
C PRO A 238 1.04 -4.27 -9.31
N THR A 239 0.74 -5.42 -9.90
CA THR A 239 1.72 -6.50 -10.12
C THR A 239 2.88 -6.04 -10.99
N LEU A 240 2.60 -5.34 -12.11
CA LEU A 240 3.65 -4.79 -12.97
C LEU A 240 4.53 -3.77 -12.23
N ILE A 241 3.92 -2.91 -11.39
CA ILE A 241 4.66 -1.96 -10.57
C ILE A 241 5.62 -2.69 -9.62
N PHE A 242 5.19 -3.75 -8.94
CA PHE A 242 6.10 -4.54 -8.10
C PHE A 242 7.25 -5.14 -8.92
N LEU A 243 6.96 -5.71 -10.09
CA LEU A 243 7.97 -6.35 -10.95
C LEU A 243 9.01 -5.35 -11.50
N THR A 244 8.62 -4.11 -11.80
CA THR A 244 9.58 -3.07 -12.24
C THR A 244 10.67 -2.77 -11.20
N HIS A 245 10.43 -3.09 -9.91
CA HIS A 245 11.36 -2.88 -8.82
C HIS A 245 12.25 -4.10 -8.55
N LEU A 246 12.05 -5.19 -9.27
CA LEU A 246 12.84 -6.41 -9.13
C LEU A 246 13.93 -6.50 -10.18
N PHE A 247 14.95 -7.32 -9.91
CA PHE A 247 15.90 -7.79 -10.90
C PHE A 247 16.28 -9.25 -10.65
N PRO A 248 16.72 -10.00 -11.69
CA PRO A 248 17.12 -11.40 -11.55
C PRO A 248 18.24 -11.59 -10.54
N SER A 249 18.13 -12.63 -9.72
CA SER A 249 19.21 -13.11 -8.85
C SER A 249 19.96 -14.27 -9.50
N THR A 250 21.22 -14.47 -9.12
CA THR A 250 22.04 -15.62 -9.56
C THR A 250 21.67 -16.93 -8.85
N THR A 251 20.86 -16.85 -7.78
CA THR A 251 20.39 -18.01 -7.01
C THR A 251 19.30 -18.78 -7.75
N ARG A 252 19.23 -20.11 -7.53
CA ARG A 252 18.16 -20.96 -8.09
C ARG A 252 16.76 -20.71 -7.49
N ASN A 253 16.69 -20.07 -6.33
CA ASN A 253 15.43 -19.76 -5.66
C ASN A 253 14.77 -18.53 -6.29
N PHE A 254 13.44 -18.62 -6.51
CA PHE A 254 12.60 -17.57 -7.09
C PHE A 254 12.98 -17.11 -8.51
N PRO A 255 13.02 -18.04 -9.50
CA PRO A 255 13.39 -17.68 -10.87
C PRO A 255 12.37 -16.74 -11.52
N LEU A 256 12.83 -15.68 -12.20
CA LEU A 256 11.91 -14.77 -12.89
C LEU A 256 11.56 -15.20 -14.32
N ALA A 257 12.25 -16.20 -14.88
CA ALA A 257 12.02 -16.70 -16.23
C ALA A 257 10.54 -17.07 -16.54
N PRO A 258 9.77 -17.72 -15.63
CA PRO A 258 8.35 -18.00 -15.87
C PRO A 258 7.50 -16.74 -16.08
N PHE A 259 7.87 -15.62 -15.45
CA PHE A 259 7.14 -14.36 -15.56
C PHE A 259 7.29 -13.74 -16.96
N ILE A 260 8.34 -14.06 -17.72
CA ILE A 260 8.58 -13.50 -19.05
C ILE A 260 7.42 -13.83 -19.99
N LEU A 261 7.02 -15.10 -20.07
CA LEU A 261 5.89 -15.53 -20.91
C LEU A 261 4.55 -14.93 -20.44
N ALA A 262 4.35 -14.84 -19.12
CA ALA A 262 3.15 -14.22 -18.55
C ALA A 262 3.07 -12.72 -18.92
N LEU A 263 4.20 -11.99 -18.86
CA LEU A 263 4.28 -10.59 -19.26
C LEU A 263 4.10 -10.40 -20.76
N LEU A 264 4.60 -11.30 -21.61
CA LEU A 264 4.33 -11.25 -23.05
C LEU A 264 2.84 -11.40 -23.35
N ARG A 265 2.15 -12.32 -22.67
CA ARG A 265 0.68 -12.50 -22.81
C ARG A 265 -0.05 -11.23 -22.42
N VAL A 266 0.30 -10.64 -21.26
CA VAL A 266 -0.26 -9.36 -20.81
C VAL A 266 0.00 -8.28 -21.86
N LEU A 267 1.23 -8.15 -22.34
CA LEU A 267 1.64 -7.11 -23.28
C LEU A 267 0.83 -7.15 -24.58
N LEU A 268 0.60 -8.35 -25.13
CA LEU A 268 -0.18 -8.55 -26.36
C LEU A 268 -1.68 -8.35 -26.12
N TRP A 269 -2.17 -8.73 -24.93
CA TRP A 269 -3.59 -8.60 -24.56
C TRP A 269 -3.99 -7.15 -24.23
N CYS A 270 -3.11 -6.36 -23.60
CA CYS A 270 -3.41 -5.00 -23.17
C CYS A 270 -3.74 -4.05 -24.33
N ARG A 271 -4.82 -3.29 -24.18
CA ARG A 271 -5.29 -2.27 -25.12
C ARG A 271 -4.70 -0.90 -24.79
N ALA A 272 -4.55 -0.56 -23.52
CA ALA A 272 -4.01 0.69 -23.05
C ALA A 272 -2.50 0.78 -23.32
N GLU A 273 -2.10 1.82 -24.04
CA GLU A 273 -0.70 2.09 -24.40
C GLU A 273 0.21 2.24 -23.17
N LYS A 274 -0.27 2.97 -22.15
CA LYS A 274 0.46 3.17 -20.89
C LYS A 274 0.73 1.85 -20.15
N LEU A 275 -0.25 0.94 -20.20
CA LEU A 275 -0.09 -0.38 -19.58
C LEU A 275 0.90 -1.23 -20.36
N ARG A 276 0.86 -1.20 -21.70
CA ARG A 276 1.88 -1.86 -22.54
C ARG A 276 3.29 -1.35 -22.21
N ARG A 277 3.50 -0.03 -22.08
CA ARG A 277 4.80 0.53 -21.67
C ARG A 277 5.24 0.01 -20.30
N LEU A 278 4.33 -0.04 -19.33
CA LEU A 278 4.61 -0.56 -18.00
C LEU A 278 4.95 -2.06 -18.02
N THR A 279 4.26 -2.85 -18.83
CA THR A 279 4.57 -4.28 -19.02
C THR A 279 5.95 -4.47 -19.63
N VAL A 280 6.32 -3.66 -20.63
CA VAL A 280 7.69 -3.70 -21.20
C VAL A 280 8.72 -3.29 -20.16
N ALA A 281 8.47 -2.25 -19.36
CA ALA A 281 9.37 -1.84 -18.29
C ALA A 281 9.55 -2.95 -17.24
N ALA A 282 8.47 -3.64 -16.86
CA ALA A 282 8.55 -4.81 -15.98
C ALA A 282 9.37 -5.93 -16.61
N LEU A 283 9.15 -6.23 -17.90
CA LEU A 283 9.87 -7.27 -18.62
C LEU A 283 11.38 -6.96 -18.68
N VAL A 284 11.75 -5.72 -19.05
CA VAL A 284 13.15 -5.27 -19.05
C VAL A 284 13.77 -5.36 -17.66
N ALA A 285 13.03 -5.02 -16.62
CA ALA A 285 13.52 -5.09 -15.25
C ALA A 285 13.86 -6.52 -14.81
N ILE A 286 13.08 -7.51 -15.25
CA ILE A 286 13.20 -8.91 -14.80
C ILE A 286 13.85 -9.87 -15.80
N ALA A 287 14.14 -9.43 -17.02
CA ALA A 287 14.73 -10.29 -18.04
C ALA A 287 16.25 -10.41 -17.86
N THR A 288 16.75 -11.64 -18.03
CA THR A 288 18.17 -11.89 -18.26
C THR A 288 18.52 -11.77 -19.75
N PRO A 289 19.81 -11.67 -20.12
CA PRO A 289 20.20 -11.71 -21.54
C PRO A 289 19.68 -12.95 -22.29
N LYS A 290 19.57 -14.10 -21.60
CA LYS A 290 19.02 -15.33 -22.19
C LYS A 290 17.52 -15.17 -22.50
N ASP A 291 16.77 -14.56 -21.60
CA ASP A 291 15.34 -14.29 -21.81
C ASP A 291 15.14 -13.30 -22.97
N VAL A 292 15.98 -12.27 -23.07
CA VAL A 292 15.94 -11.30 -24.18
C VAL A 292 16.17 -12.00 -25.52
N LEU A 293 17.20 -12.85 -25.62
CA LEU A 293 17.48 -13.61 -26.84
C LEU A 293 16.31 -14.52 -27.22
N PHE A 294 15.74 -15.23 -26.25
CA PHE A 294 14.55 -16.06 -26.45
C PHE A 294 13.36 -15.24 -26.99
N VAL A 295 13.11 -14.05 -26.44
CA VAL A 295 12.02 -13.19 -26.93
C VAL A 295 12.30 -12.65 -28.33
N LEU A 296 13.54 -12.27 -28.64
CA LEU A 296 13.92 -11.80 -29.97
C LEU A 296 13.79 -12.92 -31.02
N GLU A 297 14.22 -14.13 -30.70
CA GLU A 297 14.04 -15.31 -31.55
C GLU A 297 12.55 -15.61 -31.79
N TRP A 298 11.72 -15.51 -30.76
CA TRP A 298 10.27 -15.62 -30.91
C TRP A 298 9.68 -14.55 -31.85
N ILE A 299 10.14 -13.30 -31.74
CA ILE A 299 9.69 -12.21 -32.63
C ILE A 299 10.09 -12.48 -34.09
N VAL A 300 11.32 -12.93 -34.34
CA VAL A 300 11.83 -13.21 -35.70
C VAL A 300 11.04 -14.34 -36.37
N ASN A 301 10.62 -15.33 -35.59
CA ASN A 301 9.88 -16.49 -36.09
C ASN A 301 8.36 -16.30 -36.07
N ALA A 302 7.86 -15.16 -35.59
CA ALA A 302 6.42 -14.90 -35.53
C ALA A 302 5.86 -14.59 -36.93
N ASP A 303 4.72 -15.19 -37.26
CA ASP A 303 3.97 -14.80 -38.45
C ASP A 303 3.34 -13.40 -38.23
N LEU A 304 3.74 -12.46 -39.08
CA LEU A 304 3.28 -11.07 -39.03
C LEU A 304 2.10 -10.80 -39.96
N SER A 305 1.61 -11.81 -40.68
CA SER A 305 0.40 -11.70 -41.48
C SER A 305 -0.82 -11.53 -40.56
N ASN A 306 -1.65 -10.52 -40.82
CA ASN A 306 -2.87 -10.20 -40.06
C ASN A 306 -2.69 -9.85 -38.56
N VAL A 307 -1.58 -9.20 -38.19
CA VAL A 307 -1.34 -8.76 -36.81
C VAL A 307 -2.11 -7.49 -36.45
N ARG A 308 -2.72 -7.46 -35.26
CA ARG A 308 -3.38 -6.27 -34.71
C ARG A 308 -2.37 -5.14 -34.46
N GLN A 309 -2.74 -3.89 -34.73
CA GLN A 309 -1.88 -2.73 -34.47
C GLN A 309 -1.31 -2.66 -33.04
N ASN A 310 -2.11 -3.07 -32.04
CA ASN A 310 -1.66 -3.14 -30.65
C ASN A 310 -0.50 -4.12 -30.43
N HIS A 311 -0.50 -5.25 -31.15
CA HIS A 311 0.60 -6.23 -31.09
C HIS A 311 1.84 -5.69 -31.81
N VAL A 312 1.68 -5.03 -32.96
CA VAL A 312 2.79 -4.36 -33.65
C VAL A 312 3.45 -3.33 -32.72
N HIS A 313 2.63 -2.47 -32.10
CA HIS A 313 3.12 -1.49 -31.12
C HIS A 313 3.81 -2.15 -29.92
N ALA A 314 3.28 -3.26 -29.41
CA ALA A 314 3.91 -4.03 -28.33
C ALA A 314 5.32 -4.53 -28.73
N VAL A 315 5.45 -5.13 -29.91
CA VAL A 315 6.75 -5.61 -30.43
C VAL A 315 7.73 -4.46 -30.62
N LEU A 316 7.28 -3.34 -31.20
CA LEU A 316 8.13 -2.15 -31.37
C LEU A 316 8.62 -1.60 -30.03
N LEU A 317 7.74 -1.47 -29.03
CA LEU A 317 8.14 -1.04 -27.68
C LEU A 317 9.18 -1.98 -27.07
N LEU A 318 8.99 -3.30 -27.22
CA LEU A 318 9.90 -4.34 -26.73
C LEU A 318 11.30 -4.18 -27.35
N VAL A 319 11.38 -4.15 -28.68
CA VAL A 319 12.65 -4.08 -29.42
C VAL A 319 13.38 -2.77 -29.11
N CYS A 320 12.68 -1.64 -29.08
CA CYS A 320 13.26 -0.34 -28.72
C CYS A 320 13.83 -0.36 -27.28
N SER A 321 13.09 -0.93 -26.33
CA SER A 321 13.50 -0.97 -24.94
C SER A 321 14.67 -1.94 -24.70
N PHE A 322 14.68 -3.07 -25.38
CA PHE A 322 15.81 -4.01 -25.35
C PHE A 322 17.09 -3.40 -25.93
N LYS A 323 17.00 -2.71 -27.07
CA LYS A 323 18.13 -2.01 -27.68
C LYS A 323 18.76 -1.03 -26.69
N LEU A 324 17.95 -0.16 -26.09
CA LEU A 324 18.42 0.85 -25.14
C LEU A 324 19.06 0.21 -23.90
N HIS A 325 18.37 -0.76 -23.28
CA HIS A 325 18.80 -1.27 -21.98
C HIS A 325 19.93 -2.30 -22.06
N PHE A 326 19.91 -3.21 -23.03
CA PHE A 326 20.86 -4.33 -23.08
C PHE A 326 22.05 -4.10 -24.01
N PHE A 327 21.89 -3.29 -25.06
CA PHE A 327 22.92 -3.14 -26.10
C PHE A 327 23.61 -1.78 -26.11
N VAL A 328 22.97 -0.72 -25.59
CA VAL A 328 23.55 0.62 -25.49
C VAL A 328 24.15 0.84 -24.10
N ASN A 329 23.36 0.70 -23.04
CA ASN A 329 23.80 1.04 -21.68
C ASN A 329 24.85 0.09 -21.07
N ASN A 330 25.02 -1.13 -21.61
CA ASN A 330 26.05 -2.07 -21.14
C ASN A 330 27.44 -1.84 -21.76
N LYS A 331 27.58 -0.93 -22.72
CA LYS A 331 28.90 -0.63 -23.31
C LYS A 331 29.80 0.21 -22.39
N ASP A 332 29.20 0.94 -21.44
CA ASP A 332 29.95 1.85 -20.55
C ASP A 332 30.49 1.15 -19.28
N CYS A 333 30.22 -0.15 -19.08
CA CYS A 333 30.71 -0.92 -17.93
C CYS A 333 31.85 -1.90 -18.25
N CYS A 334 32.27 -1.98 -19.52
CA CYS A 334 33.35 -2.87 -19.98
C CYS A 334 34.53 -2.09 -20.58
N ALA A 335 34.85 -0.92 -20.02
CA ALA A 335 36.08 -0.17 -20.32
C ALA A 335 36.93 -0.05 -19.06
#